data_AF-A0A7V2CLN6-F1
#
_entry.id   AF-A0A7V2CLN6-F1
#
_cell.length_a   1.000
_cell.length_b   1.000
_cell.length_c   1.000
_cell.angle_alpha   90.00
_cell.angle_beta   90.00
_cell.angle_gamma   90.00
#
_symmetry.space_group_name_H-M   'P 1'
#
loop_
_entity.id
_entity.type
_entity.pdbx_description
1 polymer ?
#
loop_
_entity_poly.entity_id
_entity_poly.type
_entity_poly.pdbx_seq_one_letter_code
_entity_poly.pdbx_strand_id
1 'polypeptide(L)' 'MTATYLIGLAVLAALIVGLIMLTRREPTETARRGSTQPPQHELICPSEDCRHANETQAKYCGRCGRPLAGRSADNQHKE' A
#
# COMPACT_ATOMS: atom_id res chain seq x y z
N MET A 1 -11.09 30.89 -49.21
CA MET A 1 -11.51 30.88 -47.78
C MET A 1 -11.44 29.50 -47.14
N THR A 2 -11.48 28.40 -47.91
CA THR A 2 -11.40 27.02 -47.38
C THR A 2 -9.98 26.57 -47.01
N ALA A 3 -8.96 27.00 -47.76
CA ALA A 3 -7.56 26.61 -47.51
C ALA A 3 -7.03 27.11 -46.15
N THR A 4 -7.34 28.35 -45.78
CA THR A 4 -6.97 28.93 -44.48
C THR A 4 -7.65 28.22 -43.31
N TYR A 5 -8.88 27.74 -43.52
CA TYR A 5 -9.61 26.98 -42.52
C TYR A 5 -9.02 25.58 -42.31
N LEU A 6 -8.63 24.90 -43.39
CA LEU A 6 -7.98 23.60 -43.32
C LEU A 6 -6.61 23.68 -42.63
N ILE A 7 -5.83 24.73 -42.91
CA ILE A 7 -4.55 24.98 -42.23
C ILE A 7 -4.80 25.24 -40.74
N GLY A 8 -5.80 26.08 -40.40
CA GLY A 8 -6.17 26.35 -39.01
C GLY A 8 -6.59 25.10 -38.24
N LEU A 9 -7.39 24.22 -38.86
CA LEU A 9 -7.80 22.95 -38.26
C LEU A 9 -6.63 22.00 -38.04
N ALA A 10 -5.70 21.91 -38.99
CA ALA A 10 -4.51 21.06 -38.86
C ALA A 10 -3.61 21.50 -37.70
N VAL A 11 -3.39 22.81 -37.55
CA VAL A 11 -2.61 23.38 -36.44
C VAL A 11 -3.31 23.14 -35.11
N LEU A 12 -4.63 23.35 -35.04
CA LEU A 12 -5.41 23.11 -33.82
C LEU A 12 -5.37 21.63 -33.41
N ALA A 13 -5.52 20.71 -34.37
CA ALA A 13 -5.43 19.27 -34.11
C ALA A 13 -4.05 18.86 -33.59
N ALA A 14 -2.96 19.40 -34.16
CA ALA A 14 -1.60 19.13 -33.71
C ALA A 14 -1.36 19.63 -32.28
N LEU A 15 -1.88 20.81 -31.93
CA LEU A 15 -1.79 21.35 -30.57
C LEU A 15 -2.56 20.49 -29.55
N ILE A 16 -3.77 20.05 -29.89
CA ILE A 16 -4.59 19.19 -29.03
C ILE A 16 -3.89 17.84 -28.80
N VAL A 17 -3.36 17.20 -29.86
CA VAL A 17 -2.62 15.93 -29.74
C VAL A 17 -1.36 16.11 -28.89
N GLY A 18 -0.62 17.22 -29.06
CA GLY A 18 0.54 17.55 -28.23
C GLY A 18 0.19 17.70 -26.75
N LEU A 19 -0.91 18.39 -26.43
CA LEU A 19 -1.40 18.53 -25.06
C LEU A 19 -1.83 17.19 -24.44
N ILE A 20 -2.52 16.34 -25.21
CA ILE A 20 -2.88 14.99 -24.75
C ILE A 20 -1.61 14.18 -24.42
N MET A 21 -0.58 14.23 -25.27
CA MET A 21 0.69 13.53 -25.03
C MET A 21 1.46 14.10 -23.82
N LEU A 22 1.37 15.41 -23.56
CA LEU A 22 1.92 16.05 -22.37
C LEU A 22 1.22 15.59 -21.08
N THR A 23 -0.11 15.44 -21.11
CA THR A 23 -0.90 14.95 -19.96
C THR A 23 -0.82 13.43 -19.76
N ARG A 24 -0.46 12.67 -20.81
CA ARG A 24 -0.16 11.23 -20.76
C ARG A 24 1.30 10.92 -20.43
N ARG A 25 2.06 11.86 -19.85
CA ARG A 25 3.24 11.45 -19.09
C ARG A 25 2.74 10.66 -17.90
N GLU A 26 2.65 9.35 -18.09
CA GLU A 26 2.50 8.39 -17.01
C GLU A 26 3.51 8.80 -15.94
N PRO A 27 3.10 9.02 -14.67
CA PRO A 27 4.08 8.93 -13.61
C PRO A 27 4.71 7.56 -13.82
N THR A 28 6.02 7.52 -14.02
CA THR A 28 6.76 6.26 -13.99
C THR A 28 6.51 5.74 -12.58
N GLU A 29 5.43 4.96 -12.45
CA GLU A 29 5.03 4.25 -11.26
C GLU A 29 6.23 3.39 -11.02
N THR A 30 7.03 3.85 -10.08
CA THR A 30 8.29 3.26 -9.67
C THR A 30 7.87 1.84 -9.39
N ALA A 31 8.26 0.95 -10.32
CA ALA A 31 7.84 -0.43 -10.36
C ALA A 31 7.84 -0.89 -8.92
N ARG A 32 6.62 -1.19 -8.43
CA ARG A 32 6.33 -1.60 -7.07
C ARG A 32 7.56 -2.33 -6.61
N ARG A 33 8.27 -1.76 -5.63
CA ARG A 33 9.10 -2.57 -4.76
C ARG A 33 8.24 -3.78 -4.50
N GLY A 34 8.68 -4.93 -4.98
CA GLY A 34 8.31 -6.18 -4.37
C GLY A 34 8.58 -5.93 -2.91
N SER A 35 7.54 -5.58 -2.16
CA SER A 35 7.52 -5.78 -0.74
C SER A 35 7.43 -7.29 -0.66
N THR A 36 8.57 -7.95 -0.87
CA THR A 36 8.97 -9.04 -0.02
C THR A 36 8.94 -8.44 1.37
N GLN A 37 7.72 -8.34 1.89
CA GLN A 37 7.50 -8.02 3.27
C GLN A 37 8.28 -9.13 3.97
N PRO A 38 9.35 -8.82 4.72
CA PRO A 38 10.02 -9.84 5.52
C PRO A 38 8.91 -10.56 6.28
N PRO A 39 8.95 -11.90 6.44
CA PRO A 39 7.86 -12.65 7.03
C PRO A 39 7.44 -11.91 8.29
N GLN A 40 6.29 -11.23 8.22
CA GLN A 40 5.76 -10.55 9.39
C GLN A 40 5.54 -11.71 10.34
N HIS A 41 6.28 -11.73 11.45
CA HIS A 41 6.12 -12.78 12.42
C HIS A 41 4.73 -12.62 13.03
N GLU A 42 3.72 -13.18 12.39
CA GLU A 42 2.34 -13.12 12.86
C GLU A 42 2.23 -14.02 14.10
N LEU A 43 1.90 -13.41 15.23
CA LEU A 43 1.64 -14.11 16.48
C LEU A 43 0.14 -14.43 16.52
N ILE A 44 -0.19 -15.72 16.42
CA ILE A 44 -1.56 -16.17 16.53
C ILE A 44 -1.99 -16.10 18.00
N CYS A 45 -3.16 -15.52 18.25
CA CYS A 45 -3.73 -15.45 19.59
C CYS A 45 -3.88 -16.86 20.18
N PRO A 46 -3.32 -17.15 21.37
CA PRO A 46 -3.34 -18.49 21.97
C PRO A 46 -4.73 -18.88 22.50
N SER A 47 -5.69 -17.95 22.47
CA SER A 47 -7.06 -18.22 22.84
C SER A 47 -7.74 -19.03 21.75
N GLU A 48 -8.15 -20.26 22.07
CA GLU A 48 -8.82 -21.19 21.15
C GLU A 48 -10.10 -20.61 20.54
N ASP A 49 -10.83 -19.77 21.28
CA ASP A 49 -12.05 -19.11 20.81
C ASP A 49 -11.80 -17.93 19.85
N CYS A 50 -10.54 -17.50 19.66
CA CYS A 50 -10.21 -16.29 18.90
C CYS A 50 -9.27 -16.57 17.72
N ARG A 51 -8.10 -17.17 17.99
CA ARG A 51 -7.04 -17.50 17.00
C ARG A 51 -6.74 -16.40 15.98
N HIS A 52 -6.95 -15.14 16.35
CA HIS A 52 -6.71 -14.00 15.48
C HIS A 52 -5.21 -13.79 15.29
N ALA A 53 -4.78 -13.50 14.07
CA ALA A 53 -3.41 -13.09 13.78
C ALA A 53 -3.18 -11.69 14.33
N ASN A 54 -2.09 -11.51 15.06
CA ASN A 54 -1.67 -10.23 15.59
C ASN A 54 -0.21 -9.97 15.22
N GLU A 55 0.19 -8.71 15.25
CA GLU A 55 1.59 -8.34 15.10
C GLU A 55 2.43 -8.92 16.25
N THR A 56 3.66 -9.37 15.98
CA THR A 56 4.56 -9.95 17.02
C THR A 56 4.81 -9.00 18.19
N GLN A 57 4.69 -7.69 17.97
CA GLN A 57 4.93 -6.68 18.97
C GLN A 57 3.68 -6.34 19.80
N ALA A 58 2.50 -6.82 19.39
CA ALA A 58 1.26 -6.60 20.11
C ALA A 58 1.31 -7.28 21.48
N LYS A 59 0.98 -6.54 22.54
CA LYS A 59 0.89 -7.08 23.91
C LYS A 59 -0.46 -7.76 24.16
N TYR A 60 -1.49 -7.32 23.46
CA TYR A 60 -2.86 -7.77 23.58
C TYR A 60 -3.44 -8.08 22.21
N CYS A 61 -4.36 -9.04 22.15
CA CYS A 61 -5.07 -9.40 20.92
C CYS A 61 -6.00 -8.26 20.52
N GLY A 62 -5.88 -7.76 19.29
CA GLY A 62 -6.73 -6.70 18.75
C GLY A 62 -8.20 -7.10 18.58
N ARG A 63 -8.50 -8.41 18.67
CA ARG A 63 -9.86 -8.94 18.54
C ARG A 63 -10.52 -9.28 19.87
N CYS A 64 -9.83 -9.98 20.77
CA CYS A 64 -10.41 -10.46 22.04
C CYS A 64 -9.84 -9.79 23.30
N GLY A 65 -8.84 -8.90 23.16
CA GLY A 65 -8.23 -8.18 24.27
C GLY A 65 -7.35 -9.02 25.21
N ARG A 66 -7.27 -10.34 25.03
CA ARG A 66 -6.42 -11.22 25.83
C ARG A 66 -4.92 -10.96 25.58
N PRO A 67 -4.05 -11.14 26.59
CA PRO A 67 -2.62 -10.99 26.41
C PRO A 67 -2.07 -12.04 25.45
N LEU A 68 -1.15 -11.65 24.57
CA LEU A 68 -0.46 -12.56 23.66
C LEU A 68 0.80 -13.09 24.37
N ALA A 69 0.80 -14.38 24.66
CA ALA A 69 1.85 -15.02 25.44
C ALA A 69 3.18 -15.00 24.66
N GLY A 70 4.13 -14.21 25.16
CA GLY A 70 5.44 -13.96 24.56
C GLY A 70 6.21 -12.80 25.21
N ARG A 71 5.54 -12.00 26.07
CA ARG A 71 6.15 -10.93 26.89
C ARG A 71 5.77 -11.01 28.38
N SER A 72 5.47 -12.20 28.89
CA SER A 72 5.07 -12.38 30.30
C SER A 72 5.82 -13.49 31.04
N ALA A 73 6.90 -14.04 30.47
CA ALA A 73 7.66 -15.13 31.09
C ALA A 73 9.16 -14.83 31.34
N ASP A 74 9.61 -13.57 31.27
CA ASP A 74 11.01 -13.22 31.58
C ASP A 74 11.17 -12.05 32.56
N ASN A 75 10.10 -11.54 33.18
CA ASN A 75 10.22 -10.53 34.25
C ASN A 75 9.11 -10.68 35.30
N GLN A 76 8.88 -11.92 35.74
CA GLN A 76 8.13 -12.22 36.97
C GLN A 76 8.94 -13.13 37.91
N HIS A 77 10.24 -12.88 38.04
CA HIS A 77 11.00 -13.32 39.21
C HIS A 77 11.42 -12.09 40.01
N LYS A 78 10.46 -11.61 40.80
CA LYS A 78 10.68 -10.76 41.97
C LYS A 78 11.25 -11.67 43.05
N GLU A 79 12.50 -11.46 43.46
CA GLU A 79 12.96 -11.37 44.87
C GLU A 79 14.20 -10.48 44.93
#